data_AF-A0A929JQE0-F1
#
_entry.id   AF-A0A929JQE0-F1
#
_cell.length_a   1.000
_cell.length_b   1.000
_cell.length_c   1.000
_cell.angle_alpha   90.00
_cell.angle_beta   90.00
_cell.angle_gamma   90.00
#
_symmetry.space_group_name_H-M   'P 1'
#
loop_
_entity.id
_entity.type
_entity.pdbx_description
1 polymer ?
#
loop_
_entity_poly.entity_id
_entity_poly.type
_entity_poly.pdbx_seq_one_letter_code
_entity_poly.pdbx_strand_id
1 'polypeptide(L)'
;MDGLKIGNISQATIDASEKIRQKSPAGFDEVIKKALGKVNTLESEADRSIIDLLQGKADIHETMIALQKSDISMRLLLSIRGKVIEAYREIMRMQF
;
A
#
# COMPACT_ATOMS: atom_id res chain seq x y z
N MET A 1 9.18 -54.39 -16.30
CA MET A 1 8.28 -53.32 -16.77
C MET A 1 7.21 -53.18 -15.72
N ASP A 2 7.47 -52.41 -14.65
CA ASP A 2 6.46 -52.14 -13.63
C ASP A 2 5.99 -50.71 -13.76
N GLY A 3 4.67 -50.60 -13.88
CA GLY A 3 3.94 -49.45 -14.38
C GLY A 3 4.21 -48.18 -13.57
N LEU A 4 4.48 -47.12 -14.33
CA LEU A 4 4.40 -45.73 -13.88
C LEU A 4 3.10 -45.52 -13.10
N LYS A 5 3.21 -45.14 -11.82
CA LYS A 5 2.09 -44.79 -10.95
C LYS A 5 1.50 -43.45 -11.39
N ILE A 6 0.52 -43.52 -12.30
CA ILE A 6 -0.22 -42.37 -12.85
C ILE A 6 -1.32 -41.84 -11.89
N GLY A 7 -1.13 -41.95 -10.57
CA GLY A 7 -2.15 -41.60 -9.56
C GLY A 7 -1.94 -40.26 -8.84
N ASN A 8 -0.77 -39.62 -8.99
CA ASN A 8 -0.37 -38.50 -8.12
C ASN A 8 -0.24 -37.13 -8.83
N ILE A 9 -0.49 -37.08 -10.14
CA ILE A 9 -0.33 -35.86 -10.95
C ILE A 9 -1.58 -34.97 -10.83
N SER A 10 -2.75 -35.55 -10.55
CA SER A 10 -4.01 -34.80 -10.36
C SER A 10 -4.05 -34.04 -9.03
N GLN A 11 -3.43 -34.55 -7.97
CA GLN A 11 -3.40 -33.87 -6.66
C GLN A 11 -2.42 -32.69 -6.66
N ALA A 12 -1.24 -32.87 -7.29
CA ALA A 12 -0.20 -31.84 -7.37
C ALA A 12 -0.61 -30.61 -8.20
N THR A 13 -1.52 -30.74 -9.16
CA THR A 13 -2.02 -29.62 -9.96
C THR A 13 -3.15 -28.83 -9.27
N ILE A 14 -3.91 -29.46 -8.36
CA ILE A 14 -4.97 -28.81 -7.58
C ILE A 14 -4.36 -27.99 -6.42
N ASP A 15 -3.36 -28.54 -5.71
CA ASP A 15 -2.68 -27.86 -4.60
C ASP A 15 -1.86 -26.63 -5.08
N ALA A 16 -1.31 -26.69 -6.30
CA ALA A 16 -0.63 -25.56 -6.93
C ALA A 16 -1.62 -24.45 -7.36
N SER A 17 -2.87 -24.80 -7.70
CA SER A 17 -3.91 -23.86 -8.09
C SER A 17 -4.48 -23.08 -6.88
N GLU A 18 -4.61 -23.72 -5.72
CA GLU A 18 -5.04 -23.05 -4.47
C GLU A 18 -3.98 -22.08 -3.92
N LYS A 19 -2.69 -22.44 -3.97
CA LYS A 19 -1.61 -21.54 -3.52
C LYS A 19 -1.49 -20.26 -4.35
N ILE A 20 -1.86 -20.30 -5.63
CA ILE A 20 -1.87 -19.11 -6.51
C ILE A 20 -3.11 -18.24 -6.24
N ARG A 21 -4.26 -18.83 -5.89
CA ARG A 21 -5.47 -18.07 -5.49
C ARG A 21 -5.34 -17.34 -4.15
N GLN A 22 -4.53 -17.85 -3.23
CA GLN A 22 -4.41 -17.29 -1.89
C GLN A 22 -3.44 -16.10 -1.79
N LYS A 23 -2.58 -15.91 -2.80
CA LYS A 23 -1.78 -14.70 -2.94
C LYS A 23 -2.56 -13.69 -3.78
N SER A 24 -3.76 -13.31 -3.32
CA SER A 24 -4.39 -12.09 -3.80
C SER A 24 -3.37 -10.96 -3.68
N PRO A 25 -3.08 -10.22 -4.76
CA PRO A 25 -2.38 -8.96 -4.62
C PRO A 25 -3.09 -8.17 -3.52
N ALA A 26 -2.33 -7.64 -2.55
CA ALA A 26 -2.87 -6.86 -1.44
C ALA A 26 -4.04 -6.01 -1.95
N GLY A 27 -5.22 -6.17 -1.34
CA GLY A 27 -6.43 -5.51 -1.79
C GLY A 27 -6.16 -4.02 -1.94
N PHE A 28 -6.79 -3.37 -2.93
CA PHE A 28 -6.59 -1.94 -3.15
C PHE A 28 -6.90 -1.12 -1.87
N ASP A 29 -7.84 -1.58 -1.05
CA ASP A 29 -8.12 -1.03 0.27
C ASP A 29 -6.94 -1.17 1.24
N GLU A 30 -6.23 -2.30 1.22
CA GLU A 30 -5.02 -2.55 2.01
C GLU A 30 -3.87 -1.63 1.58
N VAL A 31 -3.71 -1.39 0.27
CA VAL A 31 -2.73 -0.45 -0.25
C VAL A 31 -3.00 0.97 0.24
N ILE A 32 -4.27 1.41 0.20
CA ILE A 32 -4.66 2.73 0.73
C ILE A 32 -4.46 2.81 2.24
N LYS A 33 -4.86 1.78 3.00
CA LYS A 33 -4.64 1.74 4.46
C LYS A 33 -3.16 1.84 4.80
N LYS A 34 -2.29 1.13 4.08
CA LYS A 34 -0.83 1.20 4.24
C LYS A 34 -0.30 2.58 3.89
N ALA A 35 -0.77 3.18 2.79
CA ALA A 35 -0.38 4.53 2.40
C ALA A 35 -0.77 5.58 3.44
N LEU A 36 -2.00 5.50 3.98
CA LEU A 36 -2.48 6.36 5.06
C LEU A 36 -1.63 6.20 6.32
N GLY A 37 -1.35 4.95 6.73
CA GLY A 37 -0.47 4.67 7.86
C GLY A 37 0.94 5.27 7.66
N LYS A 38 1.46 5.19 6.43
CA LYS A 38 2.78 5.75 6.09
C LYS A 38 2.80 7.27 6.13
N VAL A 39 1.76 7.95 5.63
CA VAL A 39 1.64 9.41 5.76
C VAL A 39 1.58 9.81 7.23
N ASN A 40 0.81 9.09 8.05
CA ASN A 40 0.73 9.37 9.50
C ASN A 40 2.09 9.21 10.19
N THR A 41 2.89 8.22 9.78
CA THR A 41 4.27 8.08 10.28
C THR A 41 5.15 9.26 9.85
N LEU A 42 5.04 9.72 8.60
CA LEU A 42 5.82 10.85 8.10
C LEU A 42 5.44 12.17 8.79
N GLU A 43 4.15 12.41 9.06
CA GLU A 43 3.69 13.56 9.84
C GLU A 43 4.28 13.53 11.25
N SER A 44 4.19 12.38 11.93
CA SER A 44 4.76 12.23 13.28
C SER A 44 6.29 12.39 13.31
N GLU A 45 6.98 11.97 12.25
CA GLU A 45 8.43 12.13 12.13
C GLU A 45 8.80 13.60 11.89
N ALA A 46 8.02 14.31 11.07
CA ALA A 46 8.17 15.74 10.86
C ALA A 46 7.93 16.55 12.15
N ASP A 47 6.86 16.25 12.89
CA ASP A 47 6.57 16.87 14.19
C ASP A 47 7.70 16.65 15.20
N ARG A 48 8.24 15.43 15.24
CA ARG A 48 9.37 15.11 16.10
C ARG A 48 10.63 15.86 15.68
N SER A 49 10.89 15.96 14.39
CA SER A 49 12.03 16.70 13.84
C SER A 49 11.94 18.19 14.17
N ILE A 50 10.74 18.79 14.14
CA ILE A 50 10.51 20.16 14.61
C ILE A 50 10.87 20.30 16.09
N ILE A 51 10.43 19.38 16.94
CA ILE A 51 10.74 19.41 18.38
C ILE A 51 12.25 19.29 18.61
N ASP A 52 12.92 18.39 17.89
CA ASP A 52 14.36 18.19 17.98
C ASP A 52 15.14 19.40 17.46
N LEU A 53 14.65 20.10 16.44
CA LEU A 53 15.21 21.38 15.96
C LEU A 53 15.10 22.47 17.02
N LEU A 54 13.94 22.62 17.67
CA LEU A 54 13.75 23.58 18.76
C LEU A 54 14.65 23.28 19.97
N GLN A 55 15.00 22.01 20.18
CA GLN A 55 15.95 21.56 21.21
C GLN A 55 17.42 21.66 20.78
N GLY A 56 17.71 22.11 19.55
CA GLY A 56 19.06 22.20 19.00
C GLY A 56 19.71 20.84 18.68
N LYS A 57 18.92 19.76 18.58
CA LYS A 57 19.37 18.39 18.33
C LYS A 57 19.26 17.97 16.86
N ALA A 58 18.44 18.65 16.07
CA ALA A 58 18.24 18.38 14.65
C ALA A 58 18.62 19.59 13.78
N ASP A 59 19.09 19.31 12.56
CA ASP A 59 19.37 20.32 11.55
C ASP A 59 18.07 20.83 10.91
N ILE A 60 18.03 22.12 10.59
CA ILE A 60 16.90 22.73 9.86
C ILE A 60 16.68 22.07 8.49
N HIS A 61 17.75 21.60 7.85
CA HIS A 61 17.67 20.89 6.57
C HIS A 61 16.94 19.55 6.71
N GLU A 62 17.22 18.79 7.76
CA GLU A 62 16.59 17.49 8.00
C GLU A 62 15.10 17.65 8.34
N THR A 63 14.78 18.66 9.15
CA THR A 63 13.39 19.03 9.48
C THR A 63 12.61 19.45 8.23
N MET A 64 13.23 20.28 7.37
CA MET A 64 12.62 20.70 6.11
C MET A 64 12.35 19.51 5.18
N ILE A 65 13.29 18.56 5.09
CA ILE A 65 13.13 17.36 4.26
C ILE A 65 11.98 16.48 4.79
N ALA A 66 11.89 16.29 6.11
CA ALA A 66 10.83 15.51 6.73
C ALA A 66 9.45 16.12 6.43
N LEU A 67 9.33 17.45 6.60
CA LEU A 67 8.12 18.20 6.28
C LEU A 67 7.73 18.08 4.79
N GLN A 68 8.69 18.27 3.88
CA GLN A 68 8.43 18.13 2.45
C GLN A 68 7.98 16.72 2.06
N LYS A 69 8.59 15.68 2.65
CA LYS A 69 8.17 14.29 2.43
C LYS A 69 6.73 14.08 2.84
N SER A 70 6.35 14.57 4.02
CA SER A 70 4.99 14.42 4.54
C SER A 70 3.97 15.10 3.63
N ASP A 71 4.23 16.35 3.27
CA ASP A 71 3.37 17.18 2.42
C ASP A 71 3.18 16.59 1.01
N ILE A 72 4.27 16.12 0.36
CA ILE A 72 4.18 15.43 -0.94
C ILE A 72 3.38 14.13 -0.84
N SER A 73 3.62 13.34 0.22
CA SER A 73 2.94 12.05 0.42
C SER A 73 1.45 12.23 0.70
N MET A 74 1.09 13.26 1.47
CA MET A 74 -0.30 13.62 1.74
C MET A 74 -1.02 14.08 0.48
N ARG A 75 -0.39 14.93 -0.34
CA ARG A 75 -0.95 15.32 -1.66
C ARG A 75 -1.22 14.12 -2.55
N LEU A 76 -0.28 13.18 -2.63
CA LEU A 76 -0.46 11.95 -3.39
C LEU A 76 -1.66 11.14 -2.87
N LEU A 77 -1.80 10.99 -1.55
CA LEU A 77 -2.92 10.28 -0.94
C LEU A 77 -4.27 10.92 -1.27
N LEU A 78 -4.36 12.26 -1.23
CA LEU A 78 -5.56 13.00 -1.62
C LEU A 78 -5.90 12.82 -3.10
N SER A 79 -4.89 12.81 -3.99
CA SER A 79 -5.09 12.50 -5.41
C SER A 79 -5.65 11.10 -5.62
N ILE A 80 -5.12 10.10 -4.90
CA ILE A 80 -5.63 8.73 -4.95
C ILE A 80 -7.06 8.69 -4.44
N ARG A 81 -7.37 9.30 -3.29
CA ARG A 81 -8.74 9.40 -2.75
C ARG A 81 -9.71 9.95 -3.81
N GLY A 82 -9.32 11.02 -4.51
CA GLY A 82 -10.12 11.60 -5.59
C GLY A 82 -10.37 10.59 -6.72
N LYS A 83 -9.32 9.91 -7.19
CA LYS A 83 -9.41 8.92 -8.27
C LYS A 83 -10.26 7.70 -7.92
N VAL A 84 -10.26 7.27 -6.65
CA VAL A 84 -11.11 6.17 -6.18
C VAL A 84 -12.58 6.55 -6.20
N ILE A 85 -12.89 7.75 -5.71
CA ILE A 85 -14.25 8.27 -5.74
C ILE A 85 -14.73 8.43 -7.19
N GLU A 86 -13.87 8.89 -8.10
CA GLU A 86 -14.14 8.99 -9.53
C GLU A 86 -14.39 7.61 -10.16
N ALA A 87 -13.54 6.62 -9.90
CA ALA A 87 -13.71 5.25 -10.38
C ALA A 87 -15.01 4.62 -9.87
N TYR A 88 -15.38 4.86 -8.60
CA TYR A 88 -16.66 4.43 -8.05
C TYR A 88 -17.84 5.08 -8.78
N ARG A 89 -17.78 6.41 -9.02
CA ARG A 89 -18.81 7.11 -9.81
C ARG A 89 -18.92 6.59 -11.24
N GLU A 90 -17.80 6.26 -11.87
CA GLU A 90 -17.78 5.74 -13.25
C GLU A 90 -18.47 4.37 -13.35
N ILE A 91 -18.17 3.46 -12.43
CA ILE A 91 -18.86 2.15 -12.34
C ILE A 91 -20.38 2.35 -12.17
N MET A 92 -20.80 3.32 -11.36
CA MET A 92 -22.22 3.65 -11.17
C MET A 92 -22.85 4.28 -12.42
N ARG A 93 -22.08 5.00 -13.25
CA ARG A 93 -22.56 5.62 -14.50
C ARG A 93 -22.61 4.67 -15.68
N MET A 94 -21.85 3.58 -15.67
CA MET A 94 -21.93 2.52 -16.68
C MET A 94 -23.20 1.68 -16.55
N GLN A 95 -23.92 1.76 -15.42
CA GLN A 95 -25.26 1.23 -15.30
C GLN A 95 -26.23 2.30 -15.76
N PHE A 96 -26.52 2.36 -17.07
CA PHE A 96 -27.82 2.65 -17.72
C PHE A 96 -27.62 2.64 -19.25
#